data_AF-A0A5C9EC55-F1
#
_entry.id   AF-A0A5C9EC55-F1
#
_cell.length_a   1.000
_cell.length_b   1.000
_cell.length_c   1.000
_cell.angle_alpha   90.00
_cell.angle_beta   90.00
_cell.angle_gamma   90.00
#
_symmetry.space_group_name_H-M   'P 1'
#
loop_
_entity.id
_entity.type
_entity.pdbx_description
1 polymer ?
#
loop_
_entity_poly.entity_id
_entity_poly.type
_entity_poly.pdbx_seq_one_letter_code
_entity_poly.pdbx_strand_id
1 'polypeptide(L)' 'MYEDVKISAKNGIAHIKFVFEEDESVIRGFLGLAEYFHTVIIKEKDRFFIPHGNMLFMLESA' A
#
# COMPACT_ATOMS: atom_id res chain seq x y z
N MET A 1 -21.28 -27.56 -2.76
CA MET A 1 -21.94 -26.30 -3.14
C MET A 1 -20.84 -25.27 -3.28
N TYR A 2 -20.58 -24.80 -4.50
CA TYR A 2 -19.72 -23.63 -4.72
C TYR A 2 -20.66 -22.43 -4.81
N GLU A 3 -20.52 -21.47 -3.89
CA GLU A 3 -21.31 -20.25 -3.93
C GLU A 3 -20.85 -19.38 -5.09
N ASP A 4 -21.80 -18.90 -5.89
CA ASP A 4 -21.59 -17.90 -6.93
C ASP A 4 -21.06 -16.60 -6.29
N VAL A 5 -19.74 -16.44 -6.29
CA VAL A 5 -19.12 -15.17 -5.91
C VAL A 5 -19.37 -14.17 -7.04
N LYS A 6 -20.40 -13.34 -6.87
CA LYS A 6 -20.65 -12.18 -7.73
C LYS A 6 -19.52 -11.16 -7.53
N ILE A 7 -18.51 -11.19 -8.40
CA ILE A 7 -17.50 -10.14 -8.47
C ILE A 7 -18.18 -8.88 -9.02
N SER A 8 -18.63 -8.03 -8.11
CA SER A 8 -19.07 -6.67 -8.42
C SER A 8 -17.81 -5.82 -8.63
N ALA A 9 -17.46 -5.52 -9.88
CA ALA A 9 -16.44 -4.55 -10.24
C ALA A 9 -16.90 -3.11 -9.89
N LYS A 10 -16.97 -2.80 -8.59
CA LYS A 10 -16.88 -1.41 -8.14
C LYS A 10 -15.42 -1.00 -8.31
N ASN A 11 -15.16 0.23 -8.73
CA ASN A 11 -13.83 0.84 -8.73
C ASN A 11 -13.31 0.90 -7.28
N GLY A 12 -12.78 -0.21 -6.80
CA GLY A 12 -12.21 -0.34 -5.47
C GLY A 12 -10.81 0.24 -5.48
N ILE A 13 -10.55 1.16 -4.57
CA ILE A 13 -9.18 1.54 -4.23
C ILE A 13 -8.69 0.52 -3.19
N ALA A 14 -7.69 -0.28 -3.54
CA ALA A 14 -7.07 -1.20 -2.61
C ALA A 14 -6.08 -0.45 -1.72
N HIS A 15 -6.31 -0.49 -0.41
CA HIS A 15 -5.44 0.13 0.58
C HIS A 15 -4.53 -0.94 1.19
N ILE A 16 -3.22 -0.76 1.03
CA ILE A 16 -2.21 -1.73 1.46
C ILE A 16 -1.37 -1.06 2.54
N LYS A 17 -1.34 -1.65 3.74
CA LYS A 17 -0.74 -1.05 4.92
C LYS A 17 0.50 -1.84 5.35
N PHE A 18 1.61 -1.13 5.45
CA PHE A 18 2.87 -1.58 6.05
C PHE A 18 2.94 -0.99 7.46
N VAL A 19 3.23 -1.85 8.43
CA VAL A 19 3.42 -1.46 9.82
C VAL A 19 4.88 -1.71 10.15
N PHE A 20 5.59 -0.65 10.54
CA PHE A 20 6.95 -0.76 11.02
C PHE A 20 6.95 -1.11 12.51
N GLU A 21 7.48 -2.29 12.84
CA GLU A 21 7.66 -2.81 14.20
C GLU A 21 9.15 -3.06 14.45
N GLU A 22 9.97 -2.02 14.29
CA GLU A 22 11.45 -2.08 14.43
C GLU A 22 12.19 -2.92 13.37
N ASP A 23 11.49 -3.52 12.40
CA ASP A 23 12.09 -4.21 11.26
C ASP A 23 12.33 -3.26 10.07
N GLU A 24 13.59 -2.92 9.82
CA GLU A 24 14.01 -2.11 8.67
C GLU A 24 13.65 -2.72 7.32
N SER A 25 13.44 -4.04 7.23
CA SER A 25 13.06 -4.71 5.97
C SER A 25 11.73 -4.17 5.42
N VAL A 26 10.81 -3.75 6.31
CA VAL A 26 9.52 -3.14 5.96
C VAL A 26 9.73 -1.79 5.26
N ILE A 27 10.62 -0.95 5.81
CA ILE A 27 10.96 0.35 5.22
C ILE A 27 11.61 0.13 3.85
N ARG A 28 12.58 -0.79 3.75
CA ARG A 28 13.25 -1.11 2.49
C ARG A 28 12.28 -1.62 1.42
N GLY A 29 11.35 -2.48 1.80
CA GLY A 29 10.29 -2.96 0.90
C GLY A 29 9.40 -1.83 0.41
N PHE A 30 8.96 -0.94 1.30
CA PHE A 30 8.14 0.22 0.95
C PHE A 30 8.87 1.19 0.01
N LEU A 31 10.13 1.51 0.30
CA LEU A 31 10.95 2.36 -0.58
C LEU A 31 11.20 1.70 -1.95
N GLY A 32 11.44 0.39 -1.98
CA GLY A 32 11.60 -0.37 -3.22
C GLY A 32 10.35 -0.34 -4.10
N LEU A 33 9.14 -0.28 -3.52
CA LEU A 33 7.91 -0.11 -4.29
C LEU A 33 7.83 1.26 -4.97
N ALA A 34 8.26 2.33 -4.29
CA ALA A 34 8.28 3.66 -4.88
C ALA A 34 9.22 3.73 -6.10
N GLU A 35 10.40 3.10 -5.98
CA GLU A 35 11.37 2.98 -7.07
C GLU A 35 10.81 2.14 -8.22
N TYR A 36 10.28 0.95 -7.91
CA TYR A 36 9.69 0.04 -8.90
C TYR A 36 8.58 0.71 -9.73
N PHE A 37 7.67 1.41 -9.07
CA PHE A 37 6.56 2.11 -9.73
C PHE A 37 6.96 3.48 -10.31
N HIS A 38 8.22 3.90 -10.19
CA HIS A 38 8.70 5.21 -10.65
C HIS A 38 7.81 6.36 -10.16
N THR A 39 7.49 6.34 -8.87
CA THR A 39 6.53 7.26 -8.25
C THR A 39 7.14 7.97 -7.05
N VAL A 40 6.44 8.97 -6.55
CA VAL A 40 6.86 9.77 -5.40
C VAL A 40 6.24 9.23 -4.10
N ILE A 41 6.97 9.37 -3.01
CA ILE A 41 6.45 9.11 -1.66
C ILE A 41 5.91 10.42 -1.09
N ILE A 42 4.67 10.39 -0.63
CA ILE A 42 4.02 11.51 0.04
C ILE A 42 4.10 11.28 1.54
N LYS A 43 4.55 12.28 2.31
CA LYS A 43 4.57 12.23 3.78
C LYS A 43 3.43 13.07 4.34
N GLU A 44 2.62 12.49 5.23
CA GLU A 44 1.61 13.22 6.01
C GLU A 44 1.72 12.81 7.48
N LYS A 45 2.06 13.78 8.35
CA LYS A 45 2.36 13.54 9.77
C LYS A 45 3.40 12.40 9.92
N ASP A 46 3.02 11.31 10.57
CA ASP A 46 3.85 10.13 10.84
C ASP A 46 3.55 8.95 9.89
N ARG A 47 2.93 9.25 8.74
CA ARG A 47 2.57 8.29 7.71
C ARG A 47 3.20 8.64 6.36
N PHE A 48 3.48 7.61 5.57
CA PHE A 48 4.00 7.72 4.22
C PHE A 48 3.09 7.00 3.24
N PHE A 49 2.96 7.52 2.02
CA PHE A 49 1.99 7.05 1.03
C PHE A 49 2.64 6.91 -0.34
N ILE A 50 2.27 5.87 -1.05
CA ILE A 50 2.58 5.66 -2.47
C ILE A 50 1.26 5.45 -3.21
N PRO A 51 0.78 6.42 -4.00
CA PRO A 51 -0.35 6.21 -4.88
C PRO A 51 0.10 5.52 -6.17
N HIS A 52 -0.60 4.47 -6.58
CA HIS A 52 -0.35 3.81 -7.87
C HIS A 52 -1.61 3.15 -8.43
N GLY A 53 -2.13 3.66 -9.55
CA GLY A 53 -3.34 3.14 -10.19
C GLY A 53 -4.55 3.21 -9.25
N ASN A 54 -5.16 2.05 -8.98
CA ASN A 54 -6.23 1.89 -7.99
C ASN A 54 -5.73 1.37 -6.64
N MET A 55 -4.43 1.51 -6.35
CA MET A 55 -3.82 1.10 -5.10
C MET A 55 -3.25 2.32 -4.35
N LEU A 56 -3.35 2.28 -3.02
CA LEU A 56 -2.69 3.20 -2.11
C LEU A 56 -1.90 2.39 -1.10
N PHE A 57 -0.56 2.45 -1.19
CA PHE A 57 0.31 1.85 -0.19
C PHE A 57 0.59 2.87 0.91
N MET A 58 0.55 2.42 2.15
CA MET A 58 0.70 3.25 3.34
C MET A 58 1.75 2.62 4.25
N LEU A 59 2.67 3.42 4.78
CA LEU A 59 3.60 3.02 5.82
C LEU A 59 3.33 3.84 7.07
N GLU A 60 3.15 3.17 8.20
CA GLU A 60 3.09 3.80 9.52
C GLU A 60 3.89 2.99 10.54
N SER A 61 4.31 3.66 11.62
CA SER A 61 4.82 2.98 12.81
C SER A 61 3.65 2.40 13.61
N ALA A 62 3.86 1.24 14.23
CA ALA A 62 3.01 0.75 15.31
C ALA A 62 3.08 1.70 16.53
#